data_AF-A0A9E3DRQ9-F1
#
_entry.id   AF-A0A9E3DRQ9-F1
#
_cell.length_a   1.000
_cell.length_b   1.000
_cell.length_c   1.000
_cell.angle_alpha   90.00
_cell.angle_beta   90.00
_cell.angle_gamma   90.00
#
_symmetry.space_group_name_H-M   'P 1'
#
loop_
_entity.id
_entity.type
_entity.pdbx_description
1 polymer ?
#
loop_
_entity_poly.entity_id
_entity_poly.type
_entity_poly.pdbx_seq_one_letter_code
_entity_poly.pdbx_strand_id
1 'polypeptide(L)'
;MTASVPPSTPEIETAPNNDPAEEPNWRLWSAPAAIGLGLGLGVLASIIVQIIGGAAGASTSQSTPAENIISNILFDLGFVAAALYIASVQGRLHARDFGFRWAGLRASVVAVLVAGIAYYFVTDIYASLLRLHGTDKLPSDLGVSKSTAALVAASVFVCVIAPIAEEFFFRGFIFGALRQWRIVVAGRNIGVWVAAVITGILFGLAHTGSASGQYLIPLGFLGFVLCLVRWRTGSLYPCMALHSINNSLALGVNELSWNAAEILGLMAGSLLVIAAVTGPLAARSRPSLARMHRDWFTSS
;
A
#
# COMPACT_ATOMS: atom_id res chain seq x y z
N MET A 1 38.30 12.47 63.81
CA MET A 1 38.04 12.91 62.43
C MET A 1 37.16 11.85 61.78
N THR A 2 35.85 12.05 61.79
CA THR A 2 34.86 11.15 61.16
C THR A 2 34.57 11.67 59.76
N ALA A 3 35.03 10.96 58.73
CA ALA A 3 34.74 11.32 57.34
C ALA A 3 33.28 10.98 57.02
N SER A 4 32.49 12.00 56.67
CA SER A 4 31.10 11.87 56.21
C SER A 4 31.07 11.32 54.79
N VAL A 5 30.40 10.19 54.59
CA VAL A 5 30.08 9.64 53.26
C VAL A 5 29.05 10.57 52.60
N PRO A 6 29.24 11.03 51.34
CA PRO A 6 28.25 11.85 50.67
C PRO A 6 27.02 11.00 50.29
N PRO A 7 25.81 11.59 50.24
CA PRO A 7 24.59 10.85 49.91
C PRO A 7 24.65 10.36 48.46
N SER A 8 24.28 9.09 48.24
CA SER A 8 24.10 8.54 46.90
C SER A 8 22.96 9.28 46.20
N THR A 9 23.27 9.89 45.05
CA THR A 9 22.26 10.44 44.13
C THR A 9 21.22 9.37 43.82
N PRO A 10 19.91 9.67 43.91
CA PRO A 10 18.89 8.73 43.51
C PRO A 10 19.08 8.44 42.02
N GLU A 11 19.24 7.16 41.70
CA GLU A 11 19.27 6.66 40.34
C GLU A 11 17.94 7.06 39.69
N ILE A 12 17.98 8.07 38.81
CA ILE A 12 16.82 8.45 38.02
C ILE A 12 16.54 7.23 37.15
N GLU A 13 15.51 6.47 37.51
CA GLU A 13 14.93 5.42 36.71
C GLU A 13 14.60 6.04 35.35
N THR A 14 15.47 5.83 34.36
CA THR A 14 15.28 6.36 33.02
C THR A 14 14.04 5.69 32.48
N ALA A 15 12.93 6.43 32.47
CA ALA A 15 11.72 6.04 31.76
C ALA A 15 12.10 5.53 30.36
N PRO A 16 11.46 4.46 29.86
CA PRO A 16 11.84 3.84 28.60
C PRO A 16 11.93 4.91 27.51
N ASN A 17 13.13 5.01 26.96
CA ASN A 17 13.51 5.98 25.95
C ASN A 17 12.69 5.70 24.69
N ASN A 18 11.52 6.36 24.58
CA ASN A 18 10.68 6.27 23.39
C ASN A 18 11.29 7.15 22.30
N ASP A 19 12.36 6.66 21.70
CA ASP A 19 13.06 7.29 20.59
C ASP A 19 12.09 7.44 19.39
N PRO A 20 11.85 8.65 18.84
CA PRO A 20 10.88 8.90 17.77
C PRO A 20 11.20 8.24 16.41
N ALA A 21 12.21 7.36 16.34
CA ALA A 21 12.70 6.70 15.14
C ALA A 21 12.34 5.21 15.00
N GLU A 22 11.82 4.55 16.04
CA GLU A 22 11.54 3.11 15.95
C GLU A 22 10.30 2.81 15.09
N GLU A 23 10.51 2.08 13.99
CA GLU A 23 9.43 1.49 13.21
C GLU A 23 8.73 0.39 14.03
N PRO A 24 7.42 0.17 13.85
CA PRO A 24 6.65 -0.78 14.66
C PRO A 24 7.23 -2.20 14.56
N ASN A 25 7.61 -2.81 15.68
CA ASN A 25 8.14 -4.18 15.73
C ASN A 25 7.01 -5.23 15.70
N TRP A 26 6.29 -5.31 14.57
CA TRP A 26 5.27 -6.34 14.39
C TRP A 26 5.89 -7.71 14.17
N ARG A 27 5.35 -8.72 14.86
CA ARG A 27 5.83 -10.09 14.78
C ARG A 27 5.61 -10.66 13.38
N LEU A 28 6.49 -11.57 12.97
CA LEU A 28 6.50 -12.10 11.59
C LEU A 28 5.25 -12.91 11.22
N TRP A 29 4.59 -13.52 12.21
CA TRP A 29 3.31 -14.21 12.00
C TRP A 29 2.16 -13.25 11.65
N SER A 30 2.33 -11.95 11.91
CA SER A 30 1.28 -10.95 11.66
C SER A 30 0.94 -10.84 10.17
N ALA A 31 1.93 -10.97 9.29
CA ALA A 31 1.73 -10.95 7.84
C ALA A 31 0.81 -12.10 7.36
N PRO A 32 1.13 -13.39 7.57
CA PRO A 32 0.24 -14.48 7.16
C PRO A 32 -1.11 -14.46 7.89
N ALA A 33 -1.17 -14.03 9.16
CA ALA A 33 -2.44 -13.90 9.89
C ALA A 33 -3.36 -12.82 9.28
N ALA A 34 -2.82 -11.65 8.93
CA ALA A 34 -3.60 -10.59 8.30
C ALA A 34 -4.04 -10.96 6.88
N ILE A 35 -3.24 -11.73 6.13
CA ILE A 35 -3.64 -12.27 4.82
C ILE A 35 -4.82 -13.23 4.99
N GLY A 36 -4.71 -14.21 5.89
CA GLY A 36 -5.79 -15.18 6.11
C GLY A 36 -7.10 -14.53 6.59
N LEU A 37 -7.00 -13.61 7.55
CA LEU A 37 -8.14 -12.85 8.05
C LEU A 37 -8.74 -11.93 6.97
N GLY A 38 -7.90 -11.23 6.21
CA GLY A 38 -8.33 -10.34 5.13
C GLY A 38 -9.07 -11.10 4.02
N LEU A 39 -8.54 -12.25 3.60
CA LEU A 39 -9.21 -13.16 2.66
C LEU A 39 -10.57 -13.61 3.19
N GLY A 40 -10.64 -14.05 4.45
CA GLY A 40 -11.90 -14.49 5.07
C GLY A 40 -12.95 -13.36 5.12
N LEU A 41 -12.55 -12.17 5.55
CA LEU A 41 -13.43 -11.00 5.62
C LEU A 41 -13.89 -10.54 4.23
N GLY A 42 -12.97 -10.49 3.27
CA GLY A 42 -13.28 -10.05 1.90
C GLY A 42 -14.20 -11.02 1.16
N VAL A 43 -13.95 -12.33 1.26
CA VAL A 43 -14.84 -13.36 0.69
C VAL A 43 -16.22 -13.29 1.31
N LEU A 44 -16.31 -13.20 2.65
CA LEU A 44 -17.58 -13.06 3.35
C LEU A 44 -18.34 -11.81 2.88
N ALA A 45 -17.68 -10.66 2.79
CA ALA A 45 -18.30 -9.42 2.33
C ALA A 45 -18.80 -9.54 0.89
N SER A 46 -18.04 -10.17 0.01
CA SER A 46 -18.42 -10.40 -1.40
C SER A 46 -19.63 -11.33 -1.51
N ILE A 47 -19.70 -12.39 -0.68
CA ILE A 47 -20.88 -13.27 -0.61
C ILE A 47 -22.11 -12.49 -0.14
N ILE A 48 -21.98 -11.62 0.87
CA ILE A 48 -23.09 -10.80 1.36
C ILE A 48 -23.62 -9.89 0.25
N VAL A 49 -22.73 -9.23 -0.52
CA VAL A 49 -23.14 -8.39 -1.66
C VAL A 49 -23.92 -9.21 -2.69
N GLN A 50 -23.44 -10.41 -3.03
CA GLN A 50 -24.12 -11.28 -3.99
C GLN A 50 -25.50 -11.75 -3.49
N ILE A 51 -25.63 -12.07 -2.19
CA ILE A 51 -26.92 -12.46 -1.59
C ILE A 51 -27.91 -11.28 -1.65
N ILE A 52 -27.48 -10.08 -1.29
CA ILE A 52 -28.31 -8.87 -1.33
C ILE A 52 -28.71 -8.55 -2.78
N GLY A 53 -27.77 -8.62 -3.72
CA GLY A 53 -28.02 -8.44 -5.14
C GLY A 53 -29.05 -9.42 -5.67
N GLY A 54 -28.88 -10.71 -5.38
CA GLY A 54 -29.84 -11.75 -5.75
C GLY A 54 -31.23 -11.54 -5.14
N ALA A 55 -31.31 -11.11 -3.88
CA ALA A 55 -32.58 -10.77 -3.23
C ALA A 55 -33.25 -9.52 -3.84
N ALA A 56 -32.46 -8.61 -4.40
CA ALA A 56 -32.94 -7.43 -5.14
C ALA A 56 -33.28 -7.72 -6.61
N GLY A 57 -33.18 -8.98 -7.05
CA GLY A 57 -33.53 -9.42 -8.41
C GLY A 57 -32.38 -9.39 -9.42
N ALA A 58 -31.14 -9.20 -8.97
CA ALA A 58 -29.97 -9.36 -9.83
C ALA A 58 -29.72 -10.83 -10.20
N SER A 59 -29.08 -11.06 -11.35
CA SER A 59 -28.73 -12.41 -11.77
C SER A 59 -27.68 -13.01 -10.84
N THR A 60 -27.93 -14.23 -10.36
CA THR A 60 -26.94 -14.97 -9.55
C THR A 60 -25.79 -15.54 -10.39
N SER A 61 -25.92 -15.57 -11.72
CA SER A 61 -24.90 -16.09 -12.63
C SER A 61 -24.01 -15.01 -13.25
N GLN A 62 -24.43 -13.74 -13.20
CA GLN A 62 -23.66 -12.61 -13.71
C GLN A 62 -23.87 -11.40 -12.81
N SER A 63 -22.83 -11.04 -12.06
CA SER A 63 -22.85 -9.85 -11.20
C SER A 63 -22.88 -8.57 -12.03
N THR A 64 -23.65 -7.60 -11.55
CA THR A 64 -23.70 -6.26 -12.15
C THR A 64 -22.39 -5.50 -11.92
N PRO A 65 -22.05 -4.47 -12.73
CA PRO A 65 -20.88 -3.64 -12.49
C PRO A 65 -20.87 -3.00 -11.09
N ALA A 66 -22.03 -2.62 -10.57
CA ALA A 66 -22.15 -2.06 -9.23
C ALA A 66 -21.81 -3.10 -8.16
N GLU A 67 -22.31 -4.34 -8.28
CA GLU A 67 -21.99 -5.44 -7.38
C GLU A 67 -20.49 -5.77 -7.40
N ASN A 68 -19.87 -5.78 -8.57
CA ASN A 68 -18.43 -6.03 -8.71
C ASN A 68 -17.60 -4.93 -8.02
N ILE A 69 -17.92 -3.65 -8.28
CA ILE A 69 -17.22 -2.52 -7.66
C ILE A 69 -17.39 -2.54 -6.14
N ILE A 70 -18.63 -2.74 -5.65
CA ILE A 70 -18.90 -2.79 -4.20
C ILE A 70 -18.17 -3.97 -3.56
N SER A 71 -18.23 -5.16 -4.17
CA SER A 71 -17.53 -6.34 -3.66
C SER A 71 -16.02 -6.11 -3.57
N ASN A 72 -15.40 -5.52 -4.61
CA ASN A 72 -13.98 -5.24 -4.61
C ASN A 72 -13.58 -4.20 -3.55
N ILE A 73 -14.37 -3.13 -3.38
CA ILE A 73 -14.15 -2.16 -2.30
C ILE A 73 -14.20 -2.84 -0.93
N LEU A 74 -15.22 -3.66 -0.68
CA LEU A 74 -15.36 -4.36 0.60
C LEU A 74 -14.25 -5.40 0.81
N PHE A 75 -13.80 -6.04 -0.26
CA PHE A 75 -12.68 -6.98 -0.24
C PHE A 75 -11.40 -6.27 0.24
N ASP A 76 -11.05 -5.15 -0.37
CA ASP A 76 -9.91 -4.31 0.03
C ASP A 76 -10.03 -3.81 1.47
N LEU A 77 -11.22 -3.32 1.86
CA LEU A 77 -11.49 -2.89 3.23
C LEU A 77 -11.36 -4.04 4.24
N GLY A 78 -11.65 -5.28 3.84
CA GLY A 78 -11.40 -6.48 4.64
C GLY A 78 -9.92 -6.65 4.97
N PHE A 79 -9.02 -6.44 4.01
CA PHE A 79 -7.58 -6.46 4.23
C PHE A 79 -7.08 -5.30 5.09
N VAL A 80 -7.61 -4.09 4.87
CA VAL A 80 -7.32 -2.92 5.72
C VAL A 80 -7.74 -3.20 7.17
N ALA A 81 -8.95 -3.72 7.38
CA ALA A 81 -9.47 -4.08 8.69
C ALA A 81 -8.64 -5.18 9.37
N ALA A 82 -8.25 -6.21 8.62
CA ALA A 82 -7.39 -7.29 9.12
C ALA A 82 -6.03 -6.76 9.58
N ALA A 83 -5.37 -5.93 8.78
CA ALA A 83 -4.08 -5.33 9.15
C ALA A 83 -4.21 -4.43 10.39
N LEU A 84 -5.25 -3.58 10.47
CA LEU A 84 -5.50 -2.74 11.64
C LEU A 84 -5.76 -3.58 12.90
N TYR A 85 -6.58 -4.64 12.80
CA TYR A 85 -6.87 -5.53 13.90
C TYR A 85 -5.60 -6.23 14.40
N ILE A 86 -4.84 -6.88 13.51
CA ILE A 86 -3.61 -7.60 13.87
C ILE A 86 -2.53 -6.65 14.40
N ALA A 87 -2.44 -5.43 13.88
CA ALA A 87 -1.55 -4.41 14.44
C ALA A 87 -2.01 -3.97 15.84
N SER A 88 -3.31 -3.81 16.08
CA SER A 88 -3.87 -3.29 17.33
C SER A 88 -3.66 -4.22 18.52
N VAL A 89 -3.69 -5.54 18.27
CA VAL A 89 -3.42 -6.54 19.32
C VAL A 89 -1.94 -6.60 19.72
N GLN A 90 -1.06 -5.94 18.96
CA GLN A 90 0.37 -5.86 19.24
C GLN A 90 0.81 -4.51 19.82
N GLY A 91 -0.08 -3.51 19.89
CA GLY A 91 0.24 -2.22 20.46
C GLY A 91 -0.67 -1.09 19.96
N ARG A 92 -0.37 0.13 20.42
CA ARG A 92 -1.09 1.33 19.99
C ARG A 92 -0.77 1.66 18.54
N LEU A 93 -1.82 1.94 17.77
CA LEU A 93 -1.71 2.28 16.36
C LEU A 93 -1.41 3.76 16.15
N HIS A 94 -0.40 4.04 15.33
CA HIS A 94 -0.16 5.36 14.78
C HIS A 94 -0.06 5.28 13.25
N ALA A 95 -0.55 6.30 12.55
CA ALA A 95 -0.47 6.32 11.09
C ALA A 95 0.98 6.24 10.57
N ARG A 96 1.94 6.79 11.34
CA ARG A 96 3.38 6.72 11.03
C ARG A 96 3.91 5.28 10.95
N ASP A 97 3.30 4.36 11.68
CA ASP A 97 3.73 2.95 11.80
C ASP A 97 3.59 2.24 10.45
N PHE A 98 2.52 2.57 9.72
CA PHE A 98 2.26 2.11 8.35
C PHE A 98 3.04 2.91 7.30
N GLY A 99 3.73 3.99 7.67
CA GLY A 99 4.46 4.83 6.73
C GLY A 99 3.67 6.01 6.16
N PHE A 100 2.59 6.45 6.81
CA PHE A 100 2.00 7.78 6.54
C PHE A 100 2.91 8.89 7.08
N ARG A 101 4.05 9.08 6.41
CA ARG A 101 5.10 10.06 6.75
C ARG A 101 5.31 10.96 5.54
N TRP A 102 5.52 12.25 5.77
CA TRP A 102 5.94 13.14 4.70
C TRP A 102 7.35 12.77 4.25
N ALA A 103 7.52 12.54 2.96
CA ALA A 103 8.82 12.46 2.31
C ALA A 103 9.12 13.77 1.59
N GLY A 104 10.41 14.13 1.48
CA GLY A 104 10.82 15.32 0.75
C GLY A 104 10.39 15.23 -0.71
N LEU A 105 9.75 16.29 -1.23
CA LEU A 105 9.15 16.31 -2.57
C LEU A 105 10.12 15.83 -3.66
N ARG A 106 11.36 16.34 -3.65
CA ARG A 106 12.39 15.94 -4.61
C ARG A 106 12.71 14.44 -4.54
N ALA A 107 12.85 13.89 -3.34
CA ALA A 107 13.12 12.47 -3.16
C ALA A 107 11.93 11.61 -3.63
N SER A 108 10.70 12.04 -3.35
CA SER A 108 9.48 11.38 -3.83
C SER A 108 9.38 11.39 -5.35
N VAL A 109 9.58 12.54 -6.00
CA VAL A 109 9.52 12.67 -7.46
C VAL A 109 10.60 11.82 -8.13
N VAL A 110 11.84 11.89 -7.64
CA VAL A 110 12.94 11.06 -8.18
C VAL A 110 12.63 9.58 -8.00
N ALA A 111 12.14 9.17 -6.83
CA ALA A 111 11.78 7.77 -6.57
C ALA A 111 10.68 7.29 -7.52
N VAL A 112 9.60 8.07 -7.71
CA VAL A 112 8.50 7.74 -8.64
C VAL A 112 9.00 7.62 -10.08
N LEU A 113 9.81 8.58 -10.55
CA LEU A 113 10.32 8.56 -11.92
C LEU A 113 11.26 7.38 -12.19
N VAL A 114 12.25 7.16 -11.31
CA VAL A 114 13.21 6.07 -11.46
C VAL A 114 12.51 4.72 -11.37
N ALA A 115 11.59 4.56 -10.41
CA ALA A 115 10.81 3.34 -10.24
C ALA A 115 9.87 3.08 -11.43
N GLY A 116 9.17 4.11 -11.92
CA GLY A 116 8.30 4.01 -13.08
C GLY A 116 9.06 3.63 -14.35
N ILE A 117 10.20 4.28 -14.62
CA ILE A 117 11.06 3.95 -15.75
C ILE A 117 11.55 2.51 -15.66
N ALA A 118 12.06 2.10 -14.49
CA ALA A 118 12.52 0.73 -14.28
C ALA A 118 11.39 -0.30 -14.46
N TYR A 119 10.20 0.01 -13.94
CA TYR A 119 9.02 -0.83 -14.08
C TYR A 119 8.63 -1.05 -15.54
N TYR A 120 8.42 0.04 -16.30
CA TYR A 120 8.02 -0.06 -17.70
C TYR A 120 9.10 -0.66 -18.59
N PHE A 121 10.37 -0.34 -18.35
CA PHE A 121 11.49 -0.92 -19.10
C PHE A 121 11.57 -2.44 -18.94
N VAL A 122 11.49 -2.95 -17.71
CA VAL A 122 11.53 -4.41 -17.47
C VAL A 122 10.26 -5.08 -17.98
N THR A 123 9.10 -4.44 -17.83
CA THR A 123 7.83 -4.97 -18.36
C THR A 123 7.84 -5.07 -19.88
N ASP A 124 8.44 -4.10 -20.57
CA ASP A 124 8.62 -4.10 -22.02
C ASP A 124 9.56 -5.23 -22.49
N ILE A 125 10.68 -5.43 -21.79
CA ILE A 125 11.57 -6.57 -22.04
C ILE A 125 10.82 -7.88 -21.85
N TYR A 126 10.08 -8.03 -20.75
CA TYR A 126 9.28 -9.22 -20.46
C TYR A 126 8.25 -9.50 -21.56
N ALA A 127 7.49 -8.48 -21.97
CA ALA A 127 6.50 -8.59 -23.03
C ALA A 127 7.16 -8.98 -24.38
N SER A 128 8.30 -8.38 -24.70
CA SER A 128 9.08 -8.68 -25.92
C SER A 128 9.60 -10.12 -25.93
N LEU A 129 10.16 -10.60 -24.81
CA LEU A 129 10.69 -11.95 -24.69
C LEU A 129 9.61 -13.02 -24.83
N LEU A 130 8.43 -12.77 -24.25
CA LEU A 130 7.29 -13.68 -24.32
C LEU A 130 6.42 -13.48 -25.57
N ARG A 131 6.77 -12.53 -26.44
CA ARG A 131 6.01 -12.17 -27.65
C ARG A 131 4.52 -11.91 -27.35
N LEU A 132 4.26 -11.24 -26.23
CA LEU A 132 2.93 -10.78 -25.87
C LEU A 132 2.58 -9.66 -26.84
N HIS A 133 1.77 -9.96 -27.87
CA HIS A 133 1.28 -8.95 -28.80
C HIS A 133 0.06 -8.28 -28.16
N GLY A 134 -0.07 -6.96 -28.32
CA GLY A 134 -1.15 -6.14 -27.71
C GLY A 134 -2.60 -6.49 -28.13
N THR A 135 -2.80 -7.61 -28.80
CA THR A 135 -4.11 -8.20 -29.12
C THR A 135 -4.69 -9.08 -28.01
N ASP A 136 -3.89 -9.42 -26.99
CA ASP A 136 -4.38 -10.08 -25.78
C ASP A 136 -5.06 -9.04 -24.90
N LYS A 137 -6.24 -8.60 -25.37
CA LYS A 137 -7.15 -7.74 -24.64
C LYS A 137 -7.35 -8.36 -23.25
N LEU A 138 -7.16 -7.55 -22.22
CA LEU A 138 -7.67 -7.84 -20.90
C LEU A 138 -9.16 -8.22 -21.04
N PRO A 139 -9.62 -9.32 -20.42
CA PRO A 139 -11.05 -9.52 -20.23
C PRO A 139 -11.59 -8.29 -19.51
N SER A 140 -12.36 -7.48 -20.22
CA SER A 140 -12.98 -6.26 -19.70
C SER A 140 -14.16 -6.63 -18.79
N ASP A 141 -13.87 -7.22 -17.62
CA ASP A 141 -14.89 -7.71 -16.67
C ASP A 141 -15.46 -6.62 -15.78
N LEU A 142 -15.00 -5.37 -15.93
CA LEU A 142 -15.62 -4.25 -15.22
C LEU A 142 -16.95 -3.80 -15.85
N GLY A 143 -17.30 -4.26 -17.06
CA GLY A 143 -18.59 -3.97 -17.70
C GLY A 143 -18.91 -2.46 -17.89
N VAL A 144 -17.86 -1.63 -17.87
CA VAL A 144 -17.93 -0.16 -17.72
C VAL A 144 -18.50 0.55 -18.95
N SER A 145 -18.55 -0.13 -20.09
CA SER A 145 -18.79 0.47 -21.41
C SER A 145 -20.19 1.02 -21.69
N LYS A 146 -21.12 1.03 -20.71
CA LYS A 146 -22.51 1.48 -20.94
C LYS A 146 -23.01 2.61 -20.03
N SER A 147 -22.27 3.04 -19.00
CA SER A 147 -22.72 4.08 -18.07
C SER A 147 -21.59 4.98 -17.58
N THR A 148 -21.73 6.30 -17.75
CA THR A 148 -20.79 7.30 -17.23
C THR A 148 -20.62 7.18 -15.72
N ALA A 149 -21.68 6.87 -14.97
CA ALA A 149 -21.60 6.69 -13.53
C ALA A 149 -20.78 5.45 -13.15
N ALA A 150 -20.94 4.34 -13.87
CA ALA A 150 -20.14 3.14 -13.66
C ALA A 150 -18.66 3.38 -14.01
N LEU A 151 -18.40 4.18 -15.06
CA LEU A 151 -17.04 4.57 -15.43
C LEU A 151 -16.37 5.43 -14.39
N VAL A 152 -17.07 6.45 -13.87
CA VAL A 152 -16.54 7.30 -12.80
C VAL A 152 -16.28 6.46 -11.55
N ALA A 153 -17.22 5.59 -11.16
CA ALA A 153 -17.06 4.71 -10.01
C ALA A 153 -15.87 3.75 -10.17
N ALA A 154 -15.73 3.11 -11.32
CA ALA A 154 -14.60 2.23 -11.63
C ALA A 154 -13.27 2.99 -11.62
N SER A 155 -13.23 4.19 -12.22
CA SER A 155 -12.03 5.03 -12.25
C SER A 155 -11.60 5.47 -10.85
N VAL A 156 -12.55 5.88 -10.01
CA VAL A 156 -12.28 6.22 -8.60
C VAL A 156 -11.82 5.00 -7.82
N PHE A 157 -12.44 3.83 -8.01
CA PHE A 157 -12.00 2.61 -7.36
C PHE A 157 -10.55 2.25 -7.75
N VAL A 158 -10.31 2.05 -9.04
CA VAL A 158 -9.04 1.56 -9.60
C VAL A 158 -7.89 2.54 -9.41
N CYS A 159 -8.14 3.86 -9.49
CA CYS A 159 -7.08 4.86 -9.46
C CYS A 159 -6.92 5.55 -8.09
N VAL A 160 -7.86 5.38 -7.15
CA VAL A 160 -7.81 6.04 -5.83
C VAL A 160 -7.98 5.04 -4.70
N ILE A 161 -9.11 4.34 -4.62
CA ILE A 161 -9.45 3.50 -3.45
C ILE A 161 -8.51 2.31 -3.36
N ALA A 162 -8.36 1.55 -4.45
CA ALA A 162 -7.48 0.38 -4.51
C ALA A 162 -6.01 0.76 -4.22
N PRO A 163 -5.40 1.77 -4.88
CA PRO A 163 -4.05 2.21 -4.50
C PRO A 163 -3.91 2.61 -3.03
N ILE A 164 -4.91 3.25 -2.41
CA ILE A 164 -4.81 3.58 -0.99
C ILE A 164 -4.82 2.30 -0.13
N ALA A 165 -5.79 1.41 -0.36
CA ALA A 165 -5.99 0.20 0.44
C ALA A 165 -4.84 -0.80 0.25
N GLU A 166 -4.43 -1.04 -0.98
CA GLU A 166 -3.36 -1.97 -1.33
C GLU A 166 -1.99 -1.45 -0.87
N GLU A 167 -1.68 -0.16 -1.02
CA GLU A 167 -0.41 0.37 -0.50
C GLU A 167 -0.38 0.33 1.04
N PHE A 168 -1.50 0.62 1.69
CA PHE A 168 -1.62 0.47 3.14
C PHE A 168 -1.34 -0.98 3.57
N PHE A 169 -2.02 -1.94 2.95
CA PHE A 169 -1.90 -3.35 3.33
C PHE A 169 -0.53 -3.93 2.98
N PHE A 170 -0.12 -3.84 1.72
CA PHE A 170 1.11 -4.49 1.26
C PHE A 170 2.37 -3.74 1.70
N ARG A 171 2.44 -2.41 1.54
CA ARG A 171 3.69 -1.65 1.81
C ARG A 171 3.72 -1.16 3.25
N GLY A 172 2.56 -0.76 3.77
CA GLY A 172 2.46 -0.27 5.14
C GLY A 172 2.55 -1.40 6.16
N PHE A 173 1.75 -2.45 5.97
CA PHE A 173 1.66 -3.55 6.94
C PHE A 173 2.56 -4.75 6.59
N ILE A 174 2.33 -5.45 5.48
CA ILE A 174 3.05 -6.70 5.15
C ILE A 174 4.56 -6.46 5.01
N PHE A 175 4.97 -5.56 4.11
CA PHE A 175 6.38 -5.19 3.97
C PHE A 175 6.92 -4.54 5.25
N GLY A 176 6.09 -3.76 5.94
CA GLY A 176 6.40 -3.16 7.24
C GLY A 176 6.87 -4.19 8.27
N ALA A 177 6.12 -5.29 8.41
CA ALA A 177 6.43 -6.40 9.32
C ALA A 177 7.60 -7.27 8.82
N LEU A 178 7.63 -7.59 7.51
CA LEU A 178 8.62 -8.54 6.97
C LEU A 178 10.02 -7.94 6.82
N ARG A 179 10.15 -6.63 6.55
CA ARG A 179 11.47 -6.00 6.32
C ARG A 179 12.38 -5.98 7.56
N GLN A 180 11.84 -6.32 8.72
CA GLN A 180 12.59 -6.50 9.97
C GLN A 180 13.33 -7.85 10.03
N TRP A 181 13.11 -8.73 9.05
CA TRP A 181 13.89 -9.96 8.91
C TRP A 181 15.38 -9.69 8.86
N ARG A 182 16.12 -10.40 9.71
CA ARG A 182 17.57 -10.39 9.77
C ARG A 182 18.10 -11.66 9.13
N ILE A 183 18.10 -11.69 7.80
CA ILE A 183 18.63 -12.80 6.99
C ILE A 183 20.03 -12.39 6.53
N VAL A 184 21.08 -13.01 7.09
CA VAL A 184 22.47 -12.68 6.77
C VAL A 184 23.07 -13.74 5.86
N VAL A 185 23.50 -13.34 4.67
CA VAL A 185 24.18 -14.19 3.69
C VAL A 185 25.50 -13.52 3.31
N ALA A 186 26.62 -14.24 3.39
CA ALA A 186 27.95 -13.72 3.12
C ALA A 186 28.26 -12.40 3.87
N GLY A 187 27.82 -12.28 5.13
CA GLY A 187 28.02 -11.09 5.96
C GLY A 187 27.11 -9.89 5.66
N ARG A 188 26.19 -9.99 4.69
CA ARG A 188 25.24 -8.92 4.34
C ARG A 188 23.82 -9.27 4.77
N ASN A 189 23.11 -8.33 5.40
CA ASN A 189 21.69 -8.50 5.67
C ASN A 189 20.88 -8.28 4.39
N ILE A 190 20.24 -9.34 3.90
CA ILE A 190 19.40 -9.33 2.69
C ILE A 190 17.90 -9.38 3.01
N GLY A 191 17.51 -9.35 4.30
CA GLY A 191 16.12 -9.56 4.71
C GLY A 191 15.12 -8.57 4.10
N VAL A 192 15.50 -7.31 3.90
CA VAL A 192 14.67 -6.30 3.22
C VAL A 192 14.39 -6.65 1.76
N TRP A 193 15.35 -7.24 1.05
CA TRP A 193 15.17 -7.68 -0.33
C TRP A 193 14.25 -8.90 -0.39
N VAL A 194 14.42 -9.85 0.52
CA VAL A 194 13.54 -11.01 0.65
C VAL A 194 12.10 -10.55 0.95
N ALA A 195 11.93 -9.61 1.86
CA ALA A 195 10.62 -9.02 2.17
C ALA A 195 9.99 -8.35 0.93
N ALA A 196 10.76 -7.56 0.18
CA ALA A 196 10.26 -6.92 -1.04
C ALA A 196 9.84 -7.95 -2.11
N VAL A 197 10.60 -9.03 -2.28
CA VAL A 197 10.27 -10.11 -3.22
C VAL A 197 8.99 -10.83 -2.79
N ILE A 198 8.88 -11.20 -1.52
CA ILE A 198 7.68 -11.86 -0.98
C ILE A 198 6.46 -10.96 -1.14
N THR A 199 6.55 -9.69 -0.74
CA THR A 199 5.45 -8.73 -0.90
C THR A 199 5.09 -8.54 -2.38
N GLY A 200 6.07 -8.47 -3.28
CA GLY A 200 5.83 -8.41 -4.73
C GLY A 200 5.09 -9.64 -5.25
N ILE A 201 5.53 -10.85 -4.90
CA ILE A 201 4.84 -12.10 -5.29
C ILE A 201 3.40 -12.09 -4.78
N LEU A 202 3.18 -11.77 -3.51
CA LEU A 202 1.84 -11.70 -2.90
C LEU A 202 0.96 -10.66 -3.61
N PHE A 203 1.53 -9.51 -3.98
CA PHE A 203 0.83 -8.46 -4.72
C PHE A 203 0.39 -8.95 -6.10
N GLY A 204 1.28 -9.60 -6.86
CA GLY A 204 0.92 -10.20 -8.15
C GLY A 204 -0.16 -11.26 -8.01
N LEU A 205 -0.05 -12.16 -7.02
CA LEU A 205 -1.05 -13.21 -6.77
C LEU A 205 -2.42 -12.65 -6.37
N ALA A 206 -2.47 -11.53 -5.64
CA ALA A 206 -3.72 -10.88 -5.24
C ALA A 206 -4.56 -10.40 -6.45
N HIS A 207 -3.95 -10.25 -7.62
CA HIS A 207 -4.63 -9.89 -8.86
C HIS A 207 -5.14 -11.09 -9.67
N THR A 208 -5.04 -12.31 -9.11
CA THR A 208 -5.63 -13.50 -9.74
C THR A 208 -7.14 -13.33 -9.83
N GLY A 209 -7.68 -13.45 -11.06
CA GLY A 209 -9.12 -13.28 -11.32
C GLY A 209 -9.52 -11.86 -11.74
N SER A 210 -8.73 -10.84 -11.42
CA SER A 210 -8.92 -9.46 -11.92
C SER A 210 -7.98 -9.11 -13.09
N ALA A 211 -6.86 -9.83 -13.23
CA ALA A 211 -5.93 -9.70 -14.33
C ALA A 211 -5.64 -11.07 -14.98
N SER A 212 -5.34 -11.08 -16.28
CA SER A 212 -4.89 -12.28 -16.97
C SER A 212 -3.56 -12.79 -16.41
N GLY A 213 -3.34 -14.10 -16.42
CA GLY A 213 -2.16 -14.75 -15.83
C GLY A 213 -0.82 -14.15 -16.27
N GLN A 214 -0.71 -13.70 -17.52
CA GLN A 214 0.49 -13.07 -18.07
C GLN A 214 0.87 -11.72 -17.44
N TYR A 215 -0.10 -11.01 -16.85
CA TYR A 215 0.10 -9.73 -16.18
C TYR A 215 0.47 -9.88 -14.70
N LEU A 216 0.31 -11.07 -14.10
CA LEU A 216 0.63 -11.29 -12.68
C LEU A 216 2.14 -11.10 -12.39
N ILE A 217 3.01 -11.44 -13.36
CA ILE A 217 4.46 -11.22 -13.22
C ILE A 217 4.81 -9.73 -13.25
N PRO A 218 4.40 -8.93 -14.25
CA PRO A 218 4.54 -7.47 -14.21
C PRO A 218 3.94 -6.84 -12.95
N LEU A 219 2.73 -7.24 -12.52
CA LEU A 219 2.12 -6.72 -11.30
C LEU A 219 2.96 -7.06 -10.07
N GLY A 220 3.48 -8.29 -9.96
CA GLY A 220 4.36 -8.66 -8.87
C GLY A 220 5.68 -7.86 -8.87
N PHE A 221 6.22 -7.56 -10.05
CA PHE A 221 7.39 -6.70 -10.19
C PHE A 221 7.09 -5.24 -9.78
N LEU A 222 5.92 -4.71 -10.14
CA LEU A 222 5.45 -3.41 -9.64
C LEU A 222 5.38 -3.40 -8.11
N GLY A 223 4.81 -4.45 -7.51
CA GLY A 223 4.78 -4.64 -6.06
C GLY A 223 6.17 -4.60 -5.42
N PHE A 224 7.13 -5.34 -5.99
CA PHE A 224 8.53 -5.31 -5.57
C PHE A 224 9.16 -3.92 -5.66
N VAL A 225 8.99 -3.23 -6.79
CA VAL A 225 9.54 -1.88 -7.01
C VAL A 225 8.96 -0.89 -6.01
N LEU A 226 7.66 -0.99 -5.70
CA LEU A 226 6.99 -0.13 -4.72
C LEU A 226 7.50 -0.38 -3.29
N CYS A 227 7.88 -1.62 -2.94
CA CYS A 227 8.60 -1.89 -1.68
C CYS A 227 9.95 -1.14 -1.63
N LEU A 228 10.69 -1.05 -2.74
CA LEU A 228 11.94 -0.29 -2.79
C LEU A 228 11.69 1.22 -2.65
N VAL A 229 10.64 1.75 -3.29
CA VAL A 229 10.21 3.15 -3.10
C VAL A 229 9.88 3.41 -1.63
N ARG A 230 9.10 2.52 -0.99
CA ARG A 230 8.75 2.61 0.43
C ARG A 230 9.97 2.53 1.34
N TRP A 231 10.94 1.68 1.02
CA TRP A 231 12.16 1.52 1.80
C TRP A 231 13.05 2.77 1.70
N ARG A 232 13.21 3.33 0.50
CA ARG A 232 14.08 4.50 0.27
C ARG A 232 13.48 5.81 0.78
N THR A 233 12.16 5.96 0.72
CA THR A 233 11.49 7.22 1.09
C THR A 233 10.92 7.20 2.50
N GLY A 234 10.72 6.02 3.10
CA GLY A 234 10.03 5.87 4.37
C GLY A 234 8.53 6.20 4.33
N SER A 235 7.96 6.41 3.14
CA SER A 235 6.64 6.99 2.94
C SER A 235 5.77 6.16 2.00
N LEU A 236 4.47 6.09 2.30
CA LEU A 236 3.47 5.50 1.42
C LEU A 236 3.07 6.41 0.25
N TYR A 237 3.13 7.74 0.41
CA TYR A 237 2.67 8.66 -0.64
C TYR A 237 3.33 8.49 -2.01
N PRO A 238 4.67 8.38 -2.13
CA PRO A 238 5.28 8.12 -3.44
C PRO A 238 4.89 6.73 -4.00
N CYS A 239 4.57 5.77 -3.14
CA CYS A 239 4.10 4.46 -3.57
C CYS A 239 2.67 4.54 -4.14
N MET A 240 1.75 5.17 -3.39
CA MET A 240 0.38 5.46 -3.83
C MET A 240 0.35 6.26 -5.12
N ALA A 241 1.26 7.23 -5.26
CA ALA A 241 1.36 8.04 -6.47
C ALA A 241 1.77 7.21 -7.70
N LEU A 242 2.86 6.45 -7.61
CA LEU A 242 3.31 5.61 -8.73
C LEU A 242 2.26 4.55 -9.08
N HIS A 243 1.65 3.92 -8.08
CA HIS A 243 0.61 2.91 -8.30
C HIS A 243 -0.63 3.53 -8.95
N SER A 244 -1.13 4.66 -8.46
CA SER A 244 -2.27 5.38 -9.06
C SER A 244 -1.98 5.83 -10.49
N ILE A 245 -0.77 6.31 -10.78
CA ILE A 245 -0.34 6.67 -12.14
C ILE A 245 -0.35 5.44 -13.05
N ASN A 246 0.20 4.31 -12.59
CA ASN A 246 0.19 3.06 -13.34
C ASN A 246 -1.23 2.61 -13.67
N ASN A 247 -2.12 2.65 -12.68
CA ASN A 247 -3.52 2.24 -12.85
C ASN A 247 -4.27 3.19 -13.79
N SER A 248 -4.01 4.50 -13.71
CA SER A 248 -4.58 5.49 -14.63
C SER A 248 -4.12 5.26 -16.08
N LEU A 249 -2.84 4.92 -16.28
CA LEU A 249 -2.30 4.53 -17.60
C LEU A 249 -2.96 3.26 -18.11
N ALA A 250 -2.99 2.20 -17.30
CA ALA A 250 -3.56 0.92 -17.69
C ALA A 250 -5.04 1.04 -18.05
N LEU A 251 -5.84 1.71 -17.20
CA LEU A 251 -7.27 1.92 -17.44
C LEU A 251 -7.50 2.80 -18.67
N GLY A 252 -6.80 3.93 -18.77
CA GLY A 252 -6.99 4.87 -19.87
C GLY A 252 -6.55 4.32 -21.23
N VAL A 253 -5.40 3.66 -21.30
CA VAL A 253 -4.85 3.12 -22.55
C VAL A 253 -5.53 1.81 -22.94
N ASN A 254 -5.59 0.84 -22.03
CA ASN A 254 -5.95 -0.54 -22.40
C ASN A 254 -7.45 -0.80 -22.36
N GLU A 255 -8.18 -0.16 -21.45
CA GLU A 255 -9.61 -0.42 -21.26
C GLU A 255 -10.48 0.63 -21.96
N LEU A 256 -10.12 1.91 -21.86
CA LEU A 256 -10.99 3.01 -22.28
C LEU A 256 -10.57 3.66 -23.62
N SER A 257 -9.36 3.37 -24.11
CA SER A 257 -8.80 3.99 -25.34
C SER A 257 -8.87 5.51 -25.32
N TRP A 258 -8.65 6.10 -24.14
CA TRP A 258 -8.66 7.55 -23.92
C TRP A 258 -7.45 8.23 -24.54
N ASN A 259 -7.62 9.52 -24.85
CA ASN A 259 -6.51 10.34 -25.33
C ASN A 259 -5.60 10.78 -24.17
N ALA A 260 -4.42 11.31 -24.51
CA ALA A 260 -3.42 11.69 -23.52
C ALA A 260 -3.93 12.72 -22.49
N ALA A 261 -4.77 13.68 -22.90
CA ALA A 261 -5.27 14.71 -21.99
C ALA A 261 -6.25 14.14 -20.95
N GLU A 262 -7.12 13.20 -21.35
CA GLU A 262 -8.03 12.50 -20.45
C GLU A 262 -7.26 11.66 -19.43
N ILE A 263 -6.23 10.95 -19.87
CA ILE A 263 -5.37 10.13 -19.01
C ILE A 263 -4.62 11.01 -18.00
N LEU A 264 -4.02 12.11 -18.46
CA LEU A 264 -3.31 13.06 -17.59
C LEU A 264 -4.28 13.73 -16.59
N GLY A 265 -5.51 14.03 -17.02
CA GLY A 265 -6.57 14.52 -16.17
C GLY A 265 -6.95 13.54 -15.07
N LEU A 266 -7.11 12.25 -15.42
CA LEU A 266 -7.36 11.17 -14.46
C LEU A 266 -6.21 11.05 -13.46
N MET A 267 -4.96 10.98 -13.91
CA MET A 267 -3.79 10.92 -13.03
C MET A 267 -3.78 12.08 -12.03
N ALA A 268 -3.88 13.32 -12.53
CA ALA A 268 -3.83 14.51 -11.68
C ALA A 268 -5.00 14.53 -10.68
N GLY A 269 -6.21 14.22 -11.15
CA GLY A 269 -7.41 14.13 -10.31
C GLY A 269 -7.27 13.07 -9.21
N SER A 270 -6.84 11.86 -9.56
CA SER A 270 -6.64 10.77 -8.60
C SER A 270 -5.59 11.11 -7.56
N LEU A 271 -4.45 11.69 -7.96
CA LEU A 271 -3.41 12.11 -7.02
C LEU A 271 -3.90 13.20 -6.05
N LEU A 272 -4.70 14.16 -6.53
CA LEU A 272 -5.30 15.20 -5.69
C LEU A 272 -6.28 14.60 -4.68
N VAL A 273 -7.13 13.65 -5.10
CA VAL A 273 -8.06 12.97 -4.19
C VAL A 273 -7.31 12.15 -3.14
N ILE A 274 -6.29 11.38 -3.55
CA ILE A 274 -5.44 10.63 -2.62
C ILE A 274 -4.82 11.58 -1.59
N ALA A 275 -4.23 12.69 -2.04
CA ALA A 275 -3.62 13.69 -1.16
C ALA A 275 -4.62 14.31 -0.19
N ALA A 276 -5.84 14.63 -0.64
CA ALA A 276 -6.90 15.19 0.19
C ALA A 276 -7.39 14.20 1.27
N VAL A 277 -7.61 12.94 0.89
CA VAL A 277 -8.14 11.89 1.78
C VAL A 277 -7.10 11.45 2.80
N THR A 278 -5.84 11.26 2.38
CA THR A 278 -4.80 10.64 3.22
C THR A 278 -3.85 11.65 3.86
N GLY A 279 -3.70 12.85 3.29
CA GLY A 279 -2.80 13.91 3.78
C GLY A 279 -2.94 14.25 5.27
N PRO A 280 -4.16 14.32 5.86
CA PRO A 280 -4.34 14.56 7.29
C PRO A 280 -3.64 13.52 8.20
N LEU A 281 -3.46 12.27 7.73
CA LEU A 281 -2.82 11.21 8.51
C LEU A 281 -1.33 11.48 8.73
N ALA A 282 -0.65 12.09 7.75
CA ALA A 282 0.76 12.48 7.91
C ALA A 282 0.93 13.78 8.69
N ALA A 283 -0.03 14.70 8.61
CA ALA A 283 -0.02 15.93 9.42
C ALA A 283 -0.07 15.64 10.93
N ARG A 284 -0.90 14.67 11.34
CA ARG A 284 -1.02 14.19 12.73
C ARG A 284 0.23 13.46 13.23
N SER A 285 1.13 13.09 12.34
CA SER A 285 2.35 12.32 12.65
C SER A 285 3.58 13.21 12.91
N ARG A 286 3.46 14.54 12.83
CA ARG A 286 4.55 15.48 13.21
C ARG A 286 4.71 15.52 14.74
N PRO A 287 5.93 15.44 15.29
CA PRO A 287 6.17 15.74 16.70
C PRO A 287 5.68 17.16 17.01
N SER A 288 5.01 17.36 18.15
CA SER A 288 4.59 18.70 18.57
C SER A 288 5.83 19.58 18.81
N LEU A 289 5.80 20.84 18.33
CA LEU A 289 6.86 21.83 18.54
C LEU A 289 7.22 22.01 20.04
N ALA A 290 6.26 21.79 20.94
CA ALA A 290 6.44 21.80 22.39
C ALA A 290 7.33 20.67 22.95
N ARG A 291 7.66 19.65 22.14
CA ARG A 291 8.58 18.56 22.50
C ARG A 291 10.02 18.90 22.11
N MET A 292 10.23 19.49 20.92
CA MET A 292 11.52 20.02 20.48
C MET A 292 12.11 21.06 21.44
N HIS A 293 11.27 21.92 22.01
CA HIS A 293 11.73 22.95 22.95
C HIS A 293 12.21 22.37 24.29
N ARG A 294 11.74 21.17 24.68
CA ARG A 294 12.09 20.54 25.97
C ARG A 294 13.45 19.87 25.90
N ASP A 295 13.74 19.21 24.79
CA ASP A 295 15.01 18.52 24.55
C ASP A 295 16.19 19.51 24.46
N TRP A 296 15.93 20.74 24.03
CA TRP A 296 16.96 21.80 23.94
C TRP A 296 17.40 22.35 25.31
N PHE A 297 16.51 22.37 26.30
CA PHE A 297 16.80 22.91 27.64
C PHE A 297 17.26 21.85 28.65
N THR A 298 17.04 20.57 28.38
CA THR A 298 17.52 19.46 29.25
C THR A 298 18.89 18.93 28.85
N SER A 299 19.45 19.38 27.72
CA SER A 299 20.78 19.01 27.24
C SER A 299 21.85 20.09 27.47
N SER A 300 21.60 21.04 28.39
CA SER A 300 22.53 22.12 28.77
C SER A 300 23.05 21.92 30.20
#